data_AF-A0A971TDG6-F1
#
_entry.id   AF-A0A971TDG6-F1
#
_cell.length_a   1.000
_cell.length_b   1.000
_cell.length_c   1.000
_cell.angle_alpha   90.00
_cell.angle_beta   90.00
_cell.angle_gamma   90.00
#
_symmetry.space_group_name_H-M   'P 1'
#
loop_
_entity.id
_entity.type
_entity.pdbx_description
1 polymer ?
#
loop_
_entity_poly.entity_id
_entity_poly.type
_entity_poly.pdbx_seq_one_letter_code
_entity_poly.pdbx_strand_id
1 'polypeptide(L)'
;MDDAVEALAKAREAESATAALPLLIEAQQQITRAADEAMALAVLDEGASLRQAGQLAELSENAVGPRLARTSRLRAYASPEGRITRAAVERARYDAELGRPAPEAGTPPAPLRFRRRRDT
;
A
#
# COMPACT_ATOMS: atom_id res chain seq x y z
N MET A 1 -1.51 6.68 14.01
CA MET A 1 -2.92 7.04 14.32
C MET A 1 -2.98 8.18 15.32
N ASP A 2 -2.02 8.28 16.26
CA ASP A 2 -1.92 9.37 17.24
C ASP A 2 -1.98 10.77 16.62
N ASP A 3 -1.22 11.02 15.54
CA ASP A 3 -1.28 12.30 14.81
C ASP A 3 -2.69 12.66 14.33
N ALA A 4 -3.48 11.67 13.89
CA ALA A 4 -4.85 11.90 13.45
C ALA A 4 -5.76 12.26 14.64
N VAL A 5 -5.56 11.60 15.79
CA VAL A 5 -6.29 11.90 17.03
C VAL A 5 -5.95 13.30 17.53
N GLU A 6 -4.68 13.70 17.47
CA GLU A 6 -4.24 15.04 17.84
C GLU A 6 -4.85 16.11 16.92
N ALA A 7 -4.83 15.90 15.60
CA ALA A 7 -5.44 16.81 14.64
C ALA A 7 -6.97 16.96 14.87
N LEU A 8 -7.66 15.86 15.17
CA LEU A 8 -9.09 15.89 15.53
C LEU A 8 -9.35 16.62 16.86
N ALA A 9 -8.49 16.45 17.86
CA ALA A 9 -8.61 17.15 19.13
C ALA A 9 -8.46 18.67 18.93
N LYS A 10 -7.46 19.10 18.16
CA LYS A 10 -7.27 20.53 17.79
C LYS A 10 -8.45 21.06 16.97
N ALA A 11 -8.97 20.29 16.03
CA ALA A 11 -10.11 20.69 15.21
C ALA A 11 -11.37 20.92 16.04
N ARG A 12 -11.59 20.10 17.07
CA ARG A 12 -12.72 20.25 18.02
C ARG A 12 -12.62 21.52 18.85
N GLU A 13 -11.41 21.98 19.14
CA GLU A 13 -11.14 23.18 19.95
C GLU A 13 -11.08 24.46 19.11
N ALA A 14 -11.18 24.37 17.78
CA ALA A 14 -11.12 25.52 16.90
C ALA A 14 -12.33 26.45 17.07
N GLU A 15 -12.06 27.76 17.13
CA GLU A 15 -13.07 28.80 17.36
C GLU A 15 -13.99 29.05 16.16
N SER A 16 -13.66 28.50 14.99
CA SER A 16 -14.45 28.66 13.76
C SER A 16 -14.29 27.48 12.80
N ALA A 17 -15.28 27.30 11.92
CA ALA A 17 -15.21 26.28 10.86
C ALA A 17 -14.01 26.47 9.92
N THR A 18 -13.64 27.73 9.62
CA THR A 18 -12.48 28.04 8.79
C THR A 18 -11.17 27.61 9.43
N ALA A 19 -11.05 27.73 10.76
CA ALA A 19 -9.90 27.24 11.51
C ALA A 19 -9.91 25.70 11.66
N ALA A 20 -11.08 25.08 11.80
CA ALA A 20 -11.22 23.63 11.93
C ALA A 20 -10.91 22.87 10.63
N LEU A 21 -11.32 23.41 9.47
CA LEU A 21 -11.23 22.72 8.18
C LEU A 21 -9.84 22.17 7.83
N PRO A 22 -8.73 22.93 7.89
CA PRO A 22 -7.40 22.39 7.58
C PRO A 22 -6.98 21.25 8.51
N LEU A 23 -7.34 21.32 9.80
CA LEU A 23 -7.04 20.28 10.80
C LEU A 23 -7.84 19.00 10.52
N LEU A 24 -9.10 19.13 10.08
CA LEU A 24 -9.91 17.98 9.66
C LEU A 24 -9.34 17.32 8.39
N ILE A 25 -8.84 18.10 7.43
CA ILE A 25 -8.17 17.57 6.24
C ILE A 25 -6.87 16.86 6.61
N GLU A 26 -6.08 17.40 7.54
CA GLU A 26 -4.89 16.73 8.07
C GLU A 26 -5.25 15.38 8.72
N ALA A 27 -6.25 15.37 9.61
CA ALA A 27 -6.73 14.14 10.23
C ALA A 27 -7.20 13.11 9.17
N GLN A 28 -7.97 13.55 8.17
CA GLN A 28 -8.43 12.70 7.07
C GLN A 28 -7.26 12.07 6.30
N GLN A 29 -6.22 12.85 6.01
CA GLN A 29 -5.03 12.35 5.32
C GLN A 29 -4.30 11.29 6.15
N GLN A 30 -4.18 11.49 7.46
CA GLN A 30 -3.54 10.51 8.35
C GLN A 30 -4.37 9.23 8.48
N ILE A 31 -5.69 9.34 8.62
CA ILE A 31 -6.60 8.18 8.61
C ILE A 31 -6.50 7.42 7.29
N THR A 32 -6.47 8.15 6.17
CA THR A 32 -6.32 7.55 4.84
C THR A 32 -5.02 6.75 4.73
N ARG A 33 -3.88 7.30 5.18
CA ARG A 33 -2.60 6.58 5.18
C ARG A 33 -2.66 5.33 6.07
N ALA A 34 -3.26 5.45 7.26
CA ALA A 34 -3.41 4.32 8.17
C ALA A 34 -4.30 3.20 7.57
N ALA A 35 -5.38 3.57 6.88
CA ALA A 35 -6.23 2.63 6.17
C ALA A 35 -5.50 1.95 5.01
N ASP A 36 -4.69 2.69 4.24
CA ASP A 36 -3.87 2.13 3.16
C ASP A 36 -2.85 1.11 3.71
N GLU A 37 -2.16 1.42 4.82
CA GLU A 37 -1.23 0.47 5.47
C GLU A 37 -1.94 -0.76 6.03
N ALA A 38 -3.10 -0.60 6.70
CA ALA A 38 -3.90 -1.73 7.18
C ALA A 38 -4.36 -2.64 6.04
N MET A 39 -4.73 -2.05 4.90
CA MET A 39 -5.08 -2.78 3.68
C MET A 39 -3.89 -3.59 3.14
N ALA A 40 -2.67 -3.04 3.19
CA ALA A 40 -1.46 -3.76 2.81
C ALA A 40 -1.18 -4.95 3.75
N LEU A 41 -1.39 -4.81 5.06
CA LEU A 41 -1.25 -5.90 6.02
C LEU A 41 -2.28 -7.01 5.79
N ALA A 42 -3.55 -6.66 5.59
CA ALA A 42 -4.60 -7.64 5.31
C ALA A 42 -4.27 -8.46 4.04
N VAL A 43 -3.73 -7.81 3.01
CA VAL A 43 -3.33 -8.49 1.78
C VAL A 43 -2.04 -9.28 1.98
N LEU A 44 -1.02 -8.79 2.68
CA LEU A 44 0.27 -9.50 2.78
C LEU A 44 0.24 -10.63 3.80
N ASP A 45 -0.26 -10.36 5.00
CA ASP A 45 -0.07 -11.22 6.17
C ASP A 45 -1.32 -12.07 6.46
N GLU A 46 -2.52 -11.57 6.13
CA GLU A 46 -3.78 -12.26 6.40
C GLU A 46 -4.36 -12.98 5.17
N GLY A 47 -3.69 -12.86 4.01
CA GLY A 47 -4.09 -13.57 2.80
C GLY A 47 -5.30 -12.98 2.06
N ALA A 48 -5.82 -11.80 2.45
CA ALA A 48 -6.97 -11.19 1.79
C ALA A 48 -6.71 -10.94 0.29
N SER A 49 -7.74 -11.14 -0.53
CA SER A 49 -7.65 -10.80 -1.96
C SER A 49 -7.75 -9.29 -2.18
N LEU A 50 -7.23 -8.77 -3.30
CA LEU A 50 -7.37 -7.35 -3.67
C LEU A 50 -8.83 -6.90 -3.72
N ARG A 51 -9.73 -7.78 -4.18
CA ARG A 51 -11.18 -7.54 -4.19
C ARG A 51 -11.75 -7.43 -2.79
N GLN A 52 -11.43 -8.37 -1.89
CA GLN A 52 -11.89 -8.37 -0.50
C GLN A 52 -11.36 -7.14 0.25
N ALA A 53 -10.08 -6.80 0.07
CA ALA A 53 -9.48 -5.60 0.64
C ALA A 53 -10.19 -4.33 0.15
N GLY A 54 -10.54 -4.27 -1.15
CA GLY A 54 -11.36 -3.18 -1.70
C GLY A 54 -12.74 -3.10 -1.05
N GLN A 55 -13.43 -4.21 -0.88
CA GLN A 55 -14.74 -4.25 -0.21
C GLN A 55 -14.67 -3.75 1.24
N LEU A 56 -13.67 -4.19 2.02
CA LEU A 56 -13.46 -3.75 3.41
C LEU A 56 -13.13 -2.26 3.51
N ALA A 57 -12.45 -1.72 2.50
CA ALA A 57 -12.06 -0.32 2.45
C ALA A 57 -13.09 0.59 1.75
N GLU A 58 -14.24 0.04 1.35
CA GLU A 58 -15.27 0.73 0.55
C GLU A 58 -14.71 1.34 -0.76
N LEU A 59 -13.76 0.63 -1.37
CA LEU A 59 -13.13 1.00 -2.63
C LEU A 59 -13.55 0.07 -3.75
N SER A 60 -13.62 0.64 -4.95
CA SER A 60 -13.63 -0.16 -6.16
C SER A 60 -12.28 -0.88 -6.33
N GLU A 61 -12.30 -2.06 -6.94
CA GLU A 61 -11.10 -2.89 -7.13
C GLU A 61 -9.97 -2.14 -7.89
N ASN A 62 -10.32 -1.26 -8.84
CA ASN A 62 -9.35 -0.44 -9.55
C ASN A 62 -8.66 0.64 -8.68
N ALA A 63 -9.27 1.06 -7.56
CA ALA A 63 -8.69 2.04 -6.65
C ALA A 63 -7.70 1.43 -5.64
N VAL A 64 -7.77 0.11 -5.41
CA VAL A 64 -6.90 -0.61 -4.47
C VAL A 64 -5.43 -0.56 -4.88
N GLY A 65 -5.13 -0.92 -6.14
CA GLY A 65 -3.75 -0.99 -6.64
C GLY A 65 -2.94 0.31 -6.45
N PRO A 66 -3.46 1.48 -6.85
CA PRO A 66 -2.81 2.78 -6.58
C PRO A 66 -2.65 3.11 -5.10
N ARG A 67 -3.58 2.69 -4.23
CA ARG A 67 -3.49 2.92 -2.78
C ARG A 67 -2.40 2.08 -2.14
N LEU A 68 -2.38 0.79 -2.44
CA LEU A 68 -1.33 -0.11 -1.96
C LEU A 68 0.08 0.34 -2.40
N ALA A 69 0.22 0.96 -3.58
CA ALA A 69 1.50 1.49 -4.06
C ALA A 69 2.08 2.63 -3.19
N ARG A 70 1.27 3.25 -2.32
CA ARG A 70 1.71 4.31 -1.39
C ARG A 70 2.22 3.76 -0.06
N THR A 71 2.02 2.46 0.18
CA THR A 71 2.31 1.84 1.48
C THR A 71 3.76 1.43 1.60
N SER A 72 4.25 1.44 2.84
CA SER A 72 5.63 1.13 3.20
C SER A 72 6.11 -0.22 2.65
N ARG A 73 5.30 -1.28 2.79
CA ARG A 73 5.67 -2.66 2.42
C ARG A 73 5.50 -2.97 0.94
N LEU A 74 4.58 -2.31 0.24
CA LEU A 74 4.27 -2.63 -1.16
C LEU A 74 4.82 -1.63 -2.18
N ARG A 75 5.17 -0.39 -1.80
CA ARG A 75 5.65 0.63 -2.75
C ARG A 75 6.78 0.16 -3.67
N ALA A 76 7.68 -0.69 -3.15
CA ALA A 76 8.81 -1.24 -3.88
C ALA A 76 8.40 -2.18 -5.04
N TYR A 77 7.20 -2.76 -4.94
CA TYR A 77 6.65 -3.71 -5.90
C TYR A 77 5.66 -3.04 -6.89
N ALA A 78 5.50 -1.71 -6.82
CA ALA A 78 4.63 -0.98 -7.72
C ALA A 78 5.11 -1.09 -9.17
N SER A 79 4.15 -1.21 -10.09
CA SER A 79 4.43 -1.11 -11.52
C SER A 79 4.87 0.33 -11.88
N PRO A 80 5.45 0.55 -13.08
CA PRO A 80 5.78 1.89 -13.57
C PRO A 80 4.58 2.86 -13.59
N GLU A 81 3.35 2.33 -13.71
CA GLU A 81 2.10 3.10 -13.66
C GLU A 81 1.66 3.42 -12.22
N GLY A 82 2.46 3.08 -11.21
CA GLY A 82 2.20 3.37 -9.81
C GLY A 82 1.10 2.50 -9.19
N ARG A 83 1.00 1.23 -9.59
CA ARG A 83 -0.07 0.33 -9.14
C ARG A 83 0.49 -1.01 -8.65
N ILE A 84 -0.13 -1.54 -7.60
CA ILE A 84 0.08 -2.91 -7.17
C ILE A 84 -0.88 -3.84 -7.91
N THR A 85 -0.32 -4.87 -8.52
CA THR A 85 -1.05 -5.94 -9.19
C THR A 85 -1.07 -7.18 -8.32
N ARG A 86 -1.92 -8.17 -8.66
CA ARG A 86 -1.91 -9.47 -8.01
C ARG A 86 -0.53 -10.13 -8.05
N ALA A 87 0.15 -10.10 -9.20
CA ALA A 87 1.49 -10.67 -9.35
C ALA A 87 2.52 -9.98 -8.44
N ALA A 88 2.41 -8.66 -8.25
CA ALA A 88 3.24 -7.92 -7.31
C ALA A 88 2.99 -8.34 -5.85
N VAL A 89 1.74 -8.58 -5.46
CA VAL A 89 1.38 -9.11 -4.13
C VAL A 89 1.98 -10.49 -3.91
N GLU A 90 1.78 -11.43 -4.84
CA GLU A 90 2.33 -12.79 -4.73
C GLU A 90 3.86 -12.74 -4.63
N ARG A 91 4.50 -11.84 -5.40
CA ARG A 91 5.95 -11.65 -5.31
C ARG A 91 6.38 -11.12 -3.95
N ALA A 92 5.67 -10.13 -3.41
CA ALA A 92 5.96 -9.56 -2.11
C ALA A 92 5.80 -10.59 -0.98
N ARG A 93 4.76 -11.43 -1.03
CA ARG A 93 4.57 -12.56 -0.10
C ARG A 93 5.72 -13.56 -0.21
N TYR A 94 6.06 -13.97 -1.43
CA TYR A 94 7.16 -14.91 -1.67
C TYR A 94 8.52 -14.38 -1.18
N ASP A 95 8.82 -13.11 -1.42
CA ASP A 95 10.07 -12.51 -0.94
C ASP A 95 10.07 -12.42 0.60
N ALA A 96 8.93 -12.08 1.23
CA ALA A 96 8.79 -12.08 2.68
C ALA A 96 8.97 -13.48 3.30
N GLU A 97 8.35 -14.51 2.73
CA GLU A 97 8.50 -15.91 3.16
C GLU A 97 9.95 -16.39 3.10
N LEU A 98 10.71 -15.94 2.10
CA LEU A 98 12.12 -16.27 1.94
C LEU A 98 13.08 -15.35 2.70
N GLY A 99 12.57 -14.38 3.47
CA GLY A 99 13.38 -13.38 4.16
C GLY A 99 14.20 -12.49 3.21
N ARG A 100 13.76 -12.35 1.95
CA ARG A 100 14.42 -11.51 0.95
C ARG A 100 14.02 -10.05 1.17
N PRO A 101 14.96 -9.10 1.01
CA PRO A 101 14.61 -7.69 1.04
C PRO A 101 13.70 -7.35 -0.14
N ALA A 102 12.86 -6.33 0.06
CA ALA A 102 12.07 -5.76 -1.03
C ALA A 102 12.98 -5.26 -2.17
N PRO A 103 12.54 -5.35 -3.44
CA PRO A 103 13.33 -4.90 -4.57
C PRO A 103 13.61 -3.39 -4.46
N GLU A 104 14.75 -2.96 -5.00
CA GLU A 104 15.00 -1.54 -5.17
C GLU A 104 13.98 -0.96 -6.16
N ALA A 105 13.30 0.11 -5.75
CA ALA A 105 12.26 0.75 -6.54
C ALA A 105 12.82 1.20 -7.90
N GLY A 106 12.20 0.73 -8.99
CA GLY A 106 12.58 1.11 -10.35
C GLY A 106 13.66 0.26 -10.99
N THR A 107 14.16 -0.79 -10.34
CA THR A 107 15.09 -1.74 -10.96
C THR A 107 14.31 -2.79 -11.77
N PRO A 108 14.33 -2.76 -13.11
CA PRO A 108 13.67 -3.79 -13.90
C PRO A 108 14.32 -5.16 -13.64
N PRO A 109 13.54 -6.25 -13.62
CA PRO A 109 14.10 -7.59 -13.45
C PRO A 109 15.09 -7.86 -14.58
N ALA A 110 16.24 -8.44 -14.24
CA ALA A 110 17.26 -8.79 -15.23
C ALA A 110 16.64 -9.70 -16.30
N PRO A 111 16.93 -9.46 -17.60
CA PRO A 111 16.34 -10.25 -18.68
C PRO A 111 16.73 -11.72 -18.54
N LEU A 112 15.75 -12.60 -18.71
CA LEU A 112 15.99 -14.04 -18.68
C LEU A 112 16.94 -14.42 -19.82
N ARG A 113 18.04 -15.09 -19.48
CA ARG A 113 18.96 -15.66 -20.45
C ARG A 113 18.61 -17.11 -20.70
N PHE A 114 18.32 -17.44 -21.96
CA PHE A 114 18.15 -18.82 -22.38
C PHE A 114 19.45 -19.59 -22.08
N ARG A 115 19.38 -20.63 -21.25
CA ARG A 115 20.49 -21.57 -21.07
C ARG A 115 20.20 -22.81 -21.90
N ARG A 116 21.14 -23.18 -22.78
CA ARG A 116 21.10 -24.45 -23.51
C ARG A 116 21.01 -25.59 -22.49
N ARG A 117 20.14 -26.57 -22.73
CA ARG A 117 20.12 -27.82 -21.94
C ARG A 117 21.51 -28.45 -22.02
N ARG A 118 22.03 -28.93 -20.89
CA ARG A 118 23.23 -29.79 -20.91
C ARG A 118 22.80 -31.11 -21.53
N ASP A 119 23.49 -31.53 -22.58
CA ASP A 119 23.36 -32.88 -23.11
C ASP A 119 23.90 -33.83 -22.03
N THR A 120 23.05 -34.75 -21.57
CA THR A 120 23.42 -35.89 -20.71
C THR A 120 24.05 -36.98 -21.54
#